data_AF-A0A0Q0XAZ6-F1
#
_entry.id   AF-A0A0Q0XAZ6-F1
#
_cell.length_a   1.000
_cell.length_b   1.000
_cell.length_c   1.000
_cell.angle_alpha   90.00
_cell.angle_beta   90.00
_cell.angle_gamma   90.00
#
_symmetry.space_group_name_H-M   'P 1'
#
loop_
_entity.id
_entity.type
_entity.pdbx_description
1 polymer ?
#
loop_
_entity_poly.entity_id
_entity_poly.type
_entity_poly.pdbx_seq_one_letter_code
_entity_poly.pdbx_strand_id
1 'polypeptide(L)'
;MAKEIYIKRAHALALDEAVKRAQALVAKLADEYSLSHKWAGPVGSIKHGMTGVTGGIEIFKDAVVVHVDLSFFYRTFKGLIESKIHEALDQELGPV
;
A
#
# COMPACT_ATOMS: atom_id res chain seq x y z
N MET A 1 -2.46 -9.03 -17.10
CA MET A 1 -3.23 -8.39 -16.01
C MET A 1 -2.48 -7.11 -15.67
N ALA A 2 -3.06 -5.94 -15.94
CA ALA A 2 -2.37 -4.66 -15.85
C ALA A 2 -2.52 -4.09 -14.43
N LYS A 3 -1.42 -4.03 -13.68
CA LYS A 3 -1.37 -3.33 -12.38
C LYS A 3 -1.50 -1.84 -12.67
N GLU A 4 -2.57 -1.20 -12.21
CA GLU A 4 -2.83 0.20 -12.52
C GLU A 4 -1.83 1.12 -11.81
N ILE A 5 -1.55 0.83 -10.55
CA ILE A 5 -0.56 1.53 -9.73
C ILE A 5 0.52 0.53 -9.32
N TYR A 6 1.78 0.87 -9.60
CA TYR A 6 2.94 0.10 -9.17
C TYR A 6 4.00 1.06 -8.66
N ILE A 7 4.31 0.98 -7.37
CA ILE A 7 5.26 1.85 -6.70
C ILE A 7 6.35 0.96 -6.12
N LYS A 8 7.60 1.20 -6.51
CA LYS A 8 8.77 0.58 -5.89
C LYS A 8 9.60 1.68 -5.23
N ARG A 9 9.82 1.59 -3.93
CA ARG A 9 10.60 2.54 -3.14
C ARG A 9 11.72 1.82 -2.41
N ALA A 10 12.95 2.29 -2.57
CA ALA A 10 14.06 1.81 -1.76
C ALA A 10 13.97 2.44 -0.36
N HIS A 11 14.34 1.70 0.69
CA HIS A 11 14.47 2.24 2.05
C HIS A 11 15.72 1.68 2.73
N ALA A 12 16.26 2.47 3.67
CA ALA A 12 17.36 2.04 4.54
C ALA A 12 16.87 1.47 5.88
N LEU A 13 15.55 1.41 6.10
CA LEU A 13 14.94 0.89 7.33
C LEU A 13 15.14 -0.62 7.46
N ALA A 14 15.24 -1.10 8.71
CA ALA A 14 15.25 -2.53 8.99
C ALA A 14 13.90 -3.16 8.61
N LEU A 15 13.92 -4.39 8.07
CA LEU A 15 12.73 -5.09 7.59
C LEU A 15 11.59 -5.11 8.62
N ASP A 16 11.90 -5.41 9.88
CA ASP A 16 10.90 -5.47 10.96
C ASP A 16 10.21 -4.11 11.19
N GLU A 17 10.99 -3.03 11.12
CA GLU A 17 10.49 -1.68 11.30
C GLU A 17 9.63 -1.24 10.11
N ALA A 18 10.08 -1.50 8.89
CA ALA A 18 9.33 -1.22 7.68
C ALA A 18 7.99 -1.97 7.67
N VAL A 19 7.97 -3.24 8.09
CA VAL A 19 6.76 -4.05 8.23
C VAL A 19 5.81 -3.46 9.27
N LYS A 20 6.30 -3.10 10.46
CA LYS A 20 5.46 -2.49 11.51
C LYS A 20 4.81 -1.20 11.07
N ARG A 21 5.58 -0.31 10.45
CA ARG A 21 5.10 1.00 9.97
C ARG A 21 4.05 0.82 8.86
N ALA A 22 4.35 0.00 7.86
CA ALA A 22 3.39 -0.32 6.81
C ALA A 22 2.10 -0.99 7.34
N GLN A 23 2.21 -1.88 8.33
CA GLN A 23 1.05 -2.48 8.99
C GLN A 23 0.20 -1.44 9.72
N ALA A 24 0.83 -0.54 10.49
CA ALA A 24 0.14 0.52 11.22
C ALA A 24 -0.59 1.47 10.25
N LEU A 25 0.06 1.82 9.15
CA LEU A 25 -0.54 2.63 8.09
C LEU A 25 -1.75 1.98 7.45
N VAL A 26 -1.61 0.72 7.04
CA VAL A 26 -2.70 -0.01 6.42
C VAL A 26 -3.84 -0.22 7.41
N ALA A 27 -3.56 -0.42 8.70
CA ALA A 27 -4.58 -0.52 9.73
C ALA A 27 -5.35 0.80 9.88
N LYS A 28 -4.68 1.95 9.87
CA LYS A 28 -5.34 3.28 9.88
C LYS A 28 -6.22 3.49 8.66
N LEU A 29 -5.70 3.19 7.46
CA LEU A 29 -6.48 3.30 6.22
C LEU A 29 -7.63 2.30 6.19
N ALA A 30 -7.44 1.10 6.76
CA ALA A 30 -8.49 0.10 6.88
C ALA A 30 -9.61 0.55 7.80
N ASP A 31 -9.29 1.23 8.90
CA ASP A 31 -10.28 1.78 9.83
C ASP A 31 -11.04 2.95 9.18
N GLU A 32 -10.32 3.93 8.62
CA GLU A 32 -10.90 5.14 8.00
C GLU A 32 -11.75 4.82 6.78
N TYR A 33 -11.32 3.88 5.94
CA TYR A 33 -11.99 3.53 4.68
C TYR A 33 -12.68 2.16 4.72
N SER A 34 -12.82 1.52 5.88
CA SER A 34 -13.39 0.16 6.01
C SER A 34 -12.76 -0.88 5.05
N LEU A 35 -11.44 -0.83 4.87
CA LEU A 35 -10.68 -1.78 4.04
C LEU A 35 -10.45 -3.09 4.79
N SER A 36 -10.55 -4.23 4.09
CA SER A 36 -10.06 -5.50 4.60
C SER A 36 -8.57 -5.63 4.31
N HIS A 37 -7.74 -5.84 5.33
CA HIS A 37 -6.32 -6.08 5.17
C HIS A 37 -5.94 -7.46 5.71
N LYS A 38 -5.01 -8.13 5.01
CA LYS A 38 -4.40 -9.39 5.44
C LYS A 38 -2.90 -9.26 5.34
N TRP A 39 -2.21 -9.65 6.38
CA TRP A 39 -0.75 -9.64 6.43
C TRP A 39 -0.23 -11.07 6.63
N ALA A 40 0.87 -11.37 5.95
CA ALA A 40 1.60 -12.63 6.02
C ALA A 40 3.10 -12.30 6.09
N GLY A 41 3.59 -12.02 7.30
CA GLY A 41 4.97 -11.60 7.53
C GLY A 41 5.28 -10.28 6.80
N PRO A 42 6.27 -10.24 5.89
CA PRO A 42 6.64 -9.03 5.16
C PRO A 42 5.74 -8.70 3.96
N VAL A 43 4.74 -9.53 3.67
CA VAL A 43 3.80 -9.32 2.55
C VAL A 43 2.41 -9.04 3.10
N GLY A 44 1.82 -7.95 2.64
CA GLY A 44 0.46 -7.54 2.94
C GLY A 44 -0.42 -7.53 1.68
N SER A 45 -1.70 -7.78 1.86
CA SER A 45 -2.73 -7.64 0.83
C SER A 45 -3.89 -6.85 1.39
N ILE A 46 -4.39 -5.92 0.60
CA ILE A 46 -5.42 -4.97 0.99
C ILE A 46 -6.56 -5.13 -0.01
N LYS A 47 -7.79 -5.21 0.46
CA LYS A 47 -8.96 -5.35 -0.40
C LYS A 47 -10.07 -4.47 0.16
N HIS A 48 -10.65 -3.62 -0.68
CA HIS A 48 -11.87 -2.94 -0.31
C HIS A 48 -13.09 -3.74 -0.76
N GLY A 49 -13.92 -4.16 0.19
CA GLY A 49 -15.11 -4.97 -0.09
C GLY A 49 -16.18 -4.25 -0.90
N MET A 50 -16.31 -2.92 -0.77
CA MET A 50 -17.38 -2.14 -1.41
C MET A 50 -16.99 -1.47 -2.73
N THR A 51 -15.70 -1.24 -3.01
CA THR A 51 -15.28 -0.41 -4.15
C THR A 51 -14.48 -1.15 -5.22
N GLY A 52 -14.16 -2.43 -5.00
CA GLY A 52 -13.42 -3.24 -5.96
C GLY A 52 -11.98 -2.75 -6.17
N VAL A 53 -11.41 -2.09 -5.16
CA VAL A 53 -9.98 -1.74 -5.11
C VAL A 53 -9.24 -2.87 -4.42
N THR A 54 -8.22 -3.41 -5.10
CA THR A 54 -7.43 -4.55 -4.62
C THR A 54 -5.97 -4.16 -4.64
N GLY A 55 -5.32 -4.09 -3.48
CA GLY A 55 -3.92 -3.77 -3.34
C GLY A 55 -3.10 -4.90 -2.74
N GLY A 56 -1.79 -4.83 -2.93
CA GLY A 56 -0.81 -5.63 -2.24
C GLY A 56 0.46 -4.83 -1.99
N ILE A 57 1.13 -5.17 -0.91
CA ILE A 57 2.35 -4.53 -0.44
C ILE A 57 3.35 -5.64 -0.10
N GLU A 58 4.54 -5.53 -0.65
CA GLU A 58 5.62 -6.48 -0.45
C GLU A 58 6.82 -5.70 0.09
N ILE A 59 7.23 -6.05 1.31
CA ILE A 59 8.30 -5.35 2.01
C ILE A 59 9.53 -6.22 1.92
N PHE A 60 10.54 -5.72 1.22
CA PHE A 60 11.86 -6.33 1.12
C PHE A 60 12.80 -5.65 2.10
N LYS A 61 14.02 -6.20 2.20
CA LYS A 61 15.04 -5.70 3.14
C LYS A 61 15.51 -4.29 2.79
N ASP A 62 15.56 -3.97 1.50
CA ASP A 62 16.07 -2.72 0.93
C ASP A 62 15.01 -1.96 0.12
N ALA A 63 13.80 -2.51 -0.04
CA ALA A 63 12.77 -1.92 -0.88
C ALA A 63 11.35 -2.30 -0.44
N VAL A 64 10.39 -1.41 -0.64
CA VAL A 64 8.96 -1.70 -0.57
C VAL A 64 8.39 -1.64 -1.98
N VAL A 65 7.59 -2.64 -2.32
CA VAL A 65 6.82 -2.71 -3.57
C VAL A 65 5.35 -2.67 -3.21
N VAL A 66 4.63 -1.66 -3.69
CA VAL A 66 3.18 -1.55 -3.56
C VAL A 66 2.56 -1.69 -4.94
N HIS A 67 1.54 -2.52 -5.05
CA HIS A 67 0.76 -2.69 -6.26
C HIS A 67 -0.73 -2.52 -5.94
N VAL A 68 -1.44 -1.73 -6.73
CA VAL A 68 -2.89 -1.55 -6.58
C VAL A 68 -3.56 -1.74 -7.92
N ASP A 69 -4.59 -2.56 -7.89
CA ASP A 69 -5.50 -2.89 -8.97
C ASP A 69 -6.82 -2.17 -8.72
N LEU A 70 -7.18 -1.31 -9.67
CA LEU A 70 -8.38 -0.50 -9.62
C LEU A 70 -9.40 -1.06 -10.61
N SER A 71 -10.63 -1.25 -10.12
CA SER A 71 -11.78 -1.49 -10.98
C SER A 71 -12.01 -0.31 -11.93
N PHE A 72 -12.67 -0.57 -13.07
CA PHE A 72 -12.88 0.41 -14.15
C PHE A 72 -13.41 1.78 -13.67
N PHE A 73 -14.28 1.80 -12.65
CA PHE A 73 -14.82 3.02 -12.06
C PHE A 73 -13.78 3.89 -11.33
N TYR A 74 -12.77 3.28 -10.71
CA TYR A 74 -11.76 3.99 -9.92
C TYR A 74 -10.55 4.44 -10.72
N ARG A 75 -10.44 4.05 -11.99
CA ARG A 75 -9.30 4.42 -12.85
C ARG A 75 -9.14 5.93 -13.02
N THR A 76 -10.25 6.68 -13.03
CA THR A 76 -10.24 8.16 -13.07
C THR A 76 -9.67 8.76 -11.78
N PHE A 77 -9.89 8.10 -10.64
CA PHE A 77 -9.36 8.48 -9.33
C PHE A 77 -7.97 7.88 -9.05
N LYS A 78 -7.40 7.14 -10.01
CA LYS A 78 -6.08 6.52 -9.88
C LYS A 78 -5.05 7.51 -9.36
N GLY A 79 -4.96 8.70 -9.95
CA GLY A 79 -3.97 9.71 -9.55
C GLY A 79 -4.12 10.13 -8.09
N LEU A 80 -5.35 10.29 -7.60
CA LEU A 80 -5.61 10.66 -6.21
C LEU A 80 -5.24 9.52 -5.25
N ILE A 81 -5.58 8.27 -5.60
CA ILE A 81 -5.23 7.08 -4.81
C ILE A 81 -3.70 6.89 -4.79
N GLU A 82 -3.05 7.03 -5.94
CA GLU A 82 -1.60 6.93 -6.10
C GLU A 82 -0.88 7.99 -5.25
N SER A 83 -1.32 9.25 -5.31
CA SER A 83 -0.80 10.32 -4.44
C SER A 83 -1.00 10.03 -2.96
N LYS A 84 -2.17 9.53 -2.56
CA LYS A 84 -2.43 9.16 -1.16
C LYS A 84 -1.53 8.03 -0.68
N ILE A 85 -1.31 7.02 -1.51
CA ILE A 85 -0.37 5.94 -1.21
C ILE A 85 1.06 6.48 -1.10
N HIS A 86 1.45 7.40 -1.99
CA HIS A 86 2.74 8.06 -1.91
C HIS A 86 2.93 8.85 -0.63
N GLU A 87 1.98 9.71 -0.25
CA GLU A 87 2.02 10.45 1.03
C GLU A 87 2.11 9.50 2.23
N ALA A 88 1.28 8.45 2.22
CA ALA A 88 1.24 7.46 3.28
C ALA A 88 2.56 6.69 3.40
N LEU A 89 3.16 6.30 2.27
CA LEU A 89 4.49 5.69 2.23
C LEU A 89 5.57 6.67 2.70
N ASP A 90 5.50 7.94 2.32
CA ASP A 90 6.48 8.96 2.67
C ASP A 90 6.46 9.27 4.17
N GLN A 91 5.27 9.35 4.78
CA GLN A 91 5.12 9.53 6.23
C GLN A 91 5.74 8.38 7.04
N GLU A 92 5.60 7.15 6.55
CA GLU A 92 5.97 5.96 7.30
C GLU A 92 7.40 5.49 6.99
N LEU A 93 7.84 5.54 5.74
CA LEU A 93 9.20 5.15 5.35
C LEU A 93 10.20 6.31 5.49
N GLY A 94 9.70 7.54 5.62
CA GLY A 94 10.50 8.77 5.61
C GLY A 94 10.94 9.15 4.19
N PRO A 95 11.14 10.45 3.92
CA PRO A 95 11.74 10.89 2.67
C PRO A 95 13.17 10.32 2.59
N VAL A 96 13.46 9.65 1.49
CA VAL A 96 14.84 9.26 1.13
C VAL A 96 15.60 10.44 0.53
#